data_AF-A0A3M2GSS7-F1
#
_entry.id   AF-A0A3M2GSS7-F1
#
_cell.length_a   1.000
_cell.length_b   1.000
_cell.length_c   1.000
_cell.angle_alpha   90.00
_cell.angle_beta   90.00
_cell.angle_gamma   90.00
#
_symmetry.space_group_name_H-M   'P 1'
#
loop_
_entity.id
_entity.type
_entity.pdbx_description
1 polymer ?
#
loop_
_entity_poly.entity_id
_entity_poly.type
_entity_poly.pdbx_seq_one_letter_code
_entity_poly.pdbx_strand_id
1 'polypeptide(L)' 'MNQKTAKLLRSYATYADMNYKELKKWWNSLSWRERTIERKRMIQDLGMEEEVEQETTEEEEESE' A
#
# COMPACT_ATOMS: atom_id res chain seq x y z
N MET A 1 -1.53 -7.29 -8.71
CA MET A 1 -0.63 -6.28 -8.09
C MET A 1 -0.11 -5.39 -9.18
N ASN A 2 -0.28 -4.07 -9.05
CA ASN A 2 0.16 -3.10 -10.06
C ASN A 2 1.69 -2.82 -9.96
N GLN A 3 2.26 -2.23 -11.02
CA GLN A 3 3.70 -1.91 -11.07
C GLN A 3 4.12 -0.91 -9.99
N LYS A 4 3.28 0.10 -9.68
CA LYS A 4 3.55 1.09 -8.62
C LYS A 4 3.76 0.42 -7.25
N THR A 5 2.90 -0.52 -6.87
CA THR A 5 2.99 -1.28 -5.61
C THR A 5 4.21 -2.20 -5.60
N ALA A 6 4.52 -2.86 -6.72
CA ALA A 6 5.71 -3.69 -6.79
C ALA A 6 7.02 -2.88 -6.59
N LYS A 7 7.07 -1.64 -7.08
CA LYS A 7 8.18 -0.71 -6.82
C LYS A 7 8.23 -0.30 -5.35
N LEU A 8 7.10 0.13 -4.77
CA LEU A 8 7.01 0.51 -3.36
C LEU A 8 7.51 -0.60 -2.43
N LEU A 9 7.02 -1.83 -2.62
CA LEU A 9 7.43 -2.98 -1.81
C LEU A 9 8.92 -3.31 -1.97
N ARG A 10 9.52 -3.09 -3.14
CA ARG A 10 10.97 -3.28 -3.33
C ARG A 10 11.76 -2.21 -2.59
N SER A 11 11.37 -0.95 -2.71
CA SER A 11 12.02 0.16 -1.99
C SER A 11 11.93 -0.03 -0.49
N TYR A 12 10.75 -0.41 0.02
CA TYR A 12 10.54 -0.67 1.44
C TYR A 12 11.31 -1.90 1.93
N ALA A 13 11.35 -2.98 1.15
CA ALA A 13 12.14 -4.17 1.48
C ALA A 13 13.64 -3.83 1.63
N THR A 14 14.18 -2.97 0.76
CA THR A 14 15.57 -2.50 0.88
C THR A 14 15.76 -1.59 2.11
N TYR A 15 14.82 -0.68 2.37
CA TYR A 15 14.88 0.24 3.51
C TYR A 15 14.82 -0.48 4.87
N ALA A 16 13.92 -1.44 5.01
CA ALA A 16 13.68 -2.20 6.23
C ALA A 16 14.56 -3.45 6.36
N ASP A 17 15.49 -3.69 5.42
CA ASP A 17 16.33 -4.89 5.31
C ASP A 17 15.51 -6.20 5.38
N MET A 18 14.37 -6.23 4.69
CA MET A 18 13.44 -7.36 4.66
C MET A 18 13.51 -8.12 3.32
N ASN A 19 13.18 -9.41 3.35
CA ASN A 19 13.08 -10.19 2.12
C ASN A 19 11.86 -9.78 1.30
N TYR A 20 12.08 -9.25 0.08
CA TYR A 20 11.01 -8.86 -0.84
C TYR A 20 9.97 -9.97 -1.09
N LYS A 21 10.37 -11.25 -1.15
CA LYS A 21 9.43 -12.35 -1.37
C LYS A 21 8.48 -12.55 -0.19
N GLU A 22 8.98 -12.38 1.03
CA GLU A 22 8.17 -12.50 2.25
C GLU A 22 7.25 -11.29 2.42
N LEU A 23 7.78 -10.09 2.20
CA LEU A 23 6.98 -8.86 2.20
C LEU A 23 5.85 -8.93 1.16
N LYS A 24 6.14 -9.48 -0.03
CA LYS A 24 5.14 -9.71 -1.08
C LYS A 24 4.07 -10.73 -0.65
N LYS A 25 4.44 -11.80 0.04
CA LYS A 25 3.48 -12.79 0.57
C LYS A 25 2.57 -12.14 1.62
N TRP A 26 3.15 -11.42 2.58
CA TRP A 26 2.41 -10.67 3.58
C TRP A 26 1.46 -9.64 2.94
N TRP A 27 1.94 -8.87 1.96
CA TRP A 27 1.10 -7.91 1.23
C TRP A 27 -0.13 -8.57 0.59
N ASN A 28 0.05 -9.76 0.03
CA ASN A 28 -1.04 -10.51 -0.59
C ASN A 28 -2.02 -11.11 0.43
N SER A 29 -1.59 -11.35 1.69
CA SER A 29 -2.50 -11.79 2.76
C SER A 29 -3.35 -10.66 3.34
N LEU A 30 -2.98 -9.39 3.12
CA LEU A 30 -3.76 -8.24 3.57
C LEU A 30 -5.02 -8.01 2.72
N SER A 31 -6.08 -7.54 3.38
CA SER A 31 -7.28 -6.98 2.76
C SER A 31 -6.99 -5.66 2.04
N TRP A 32 -7.94 -5.19 1.23
CA TRP A 32 -7.81 -3.90 0.54
C TRP A 32 -7.58 -2.74 1.51
N ARG A 33 -8.36 -2.69 2.60
CA ARG A 33 -8.27 -1.63 3.63
C ARG A 33 -6.90 -1.64 4.32
N GLU A 34 -6.39 -2.82 4.67
CA GLU A 34 -5.07 -2.97 5.28
C GLU A 34 -3.95 -2.56 4.31
N ARG A 35 -4.06 -2.95 3.03
CA ARG A 35 -3.09 -2.53 2.00
C ARG A 35 -3.04 -1.01 1.87
N THR A 36 -4.17 -0.32 1.94
CA THR A 36 -4.21 1.15 1.88
C THR A 36 -3.48 1.77 3.08
N ILE A 37 -3.70 1.26 4.30
CA ILE A 37 -3.04 1.74 5.51
C ILE A 37 -1.52 1.50 5.42
N GLU A 38 -1.12 0.28 5.09
CA GLU A 38 0.29 -0.09 4.99
C GLU A 38 1.00 0.63 3.85
N ARG A 39 0.30 0.90 2.73
CA ARG A 39 0.84 1.73 1.64
C ARG A 39 1.24 3.11 2.14
N LYS A 40 0.33 3.78 2.85
CA LYS A 40 0.56 5.12 3.41
C LYS A 40 1.74 5.12 4.36
N ARG A 41 1.80 4.12 5.25
CA ARG A 41 2.90 3.93 6.18
C ARG A 41 4.25 3.76 5.46
N MET A 42 4.33 2.88 4.45
CA MET A 42 5.56 2.68 3.69
C MET A 42 6.02 3.92 2.93
N ILE A 43 5.08 4.67 2.35
CA ILE A 43 5.37 5.93 1.66
C ILE A 43 5.94 6.97 2.64
N GLN A 44 5.32 7.09 3.82
CA GLN A 44 5.78 7.97 4.89
C GLN A 44 7.17 7.58 5.42
N ASP A 45 7.40 6.29 5.69
CA ASP A 45 8.67 5.74 6.16
C ASP A 45 9.81 6.01 5.15
N LEU A 46 9.50 5.90 3.85
CA LEU A 46 10.46 6.17 2.76
C LEU A 46 10.64 7.66 2.46
N GLY A 47 9.85 8.55 3.07
CA GLY A 47 9.86 9.98 2.76
C GLY A 47 9.46 10.28 1.31
N MET A 48 8.66 9.41 0.69
CA MET A 48 8.13 9.64 -0.66
C MET A 48 6.90 10.55 -0.56
N GLU A 49 6.76 11.52 -1.45
CA GLU A 49 5.52 12.28 -1.57
C GLU A 49 4.43 11.36 -2.16
N GLU A 50 3.30 11.24 -1.46
CA GLU A 50 2.15 10.48 -1.94
C GLU A 50 1.55 11.24 -3.14
N GLU A 51 1.69 10.71 -4.36
CA GLU A 51 0.80 11.10 -5.46
C GLU A 51 -0.59 10.57 -5.11
N VAL A 52 -1.38 11.39 -4.40
CA VAL A 52 -2.75 11.08 -3.98
C VAL A 52 -3.63 11.05 -5.24
N GLU A 53 -3.70 9.90 -5.91
CA GLU A 53 -4.84 9.59 -6.77
C GLU A 53 -6.02 9.32 -5.82
N GLN A 54 -6.86 10.33 -5.61
CA GLN A 54 -8.15 10.21 -4.94
C GLN A 54 -9.02 9.22 -5.73
N GLU A 55 -8.96 7.94 -5.37
CA GLU A 55 -9.99 6.99 -5.78
C GLU A 55 -11.23 7.29 -4.91
N THR A 56 -12.15 8.04 -5.51
CA THR A 56 -13.47 8.35 -4.99
C THR A 56 -14.17 7.05 -4.63
N THR A 57 -14.28 6.75 -3.34
CA THR A 57 -15.29 5.81 -2.88
C THR A 57 -16.55 6.63 -2.66
N GLU A 58 -17.43 6.65 -3.66
CA GLU A 58 -18.84 6.96 -3.47
C GLU A 58 -19.37 6.01 -2.39
N GLU A 59 -19.66 6.55 -1.21
CA GLU A 59 -20.60 5.95 -0.27
C GLU A 59 -22.01 6.15 -0.87
N GLU A 60 -22.47 5.17 -1.65
CA GLU A 60 -23.88 5.01 -2.00
C GLU A 60 -24.64 4.44 -0.79
N GLU A 61 -25.59 5.26 -0.32
CA GLU A 61 -26.92 4.99 0.28
C GLU A 61 -27.19 3.74 1.15
N GLU A 62 -27.74 3.98 2.35
CA GLU A 62 -29.14 3.62 2.72
C GLU A 62 -29.43 4.30 4.09
N SER A 63 -30.18 5.41 4.13
CA SER A 63 -31.64 5.47 4.30
C SER A 63 -32.14 4.88 5.63
N GLU A 64 -32.48 5.76 6.60
CA GLU A 64 -33.78 5.83 7.31
C GLU A 64 -33.84 7.02 8.28
#